data_AF-A0AAP5MLK0-F1
#
_entry.id   AF-A0AAP5MLK0-F1
#
_cell.length_a   1.000
_cell.length_b   1.000
_cell.length_c   1.000
_cell.angle_alpha   90.00
_cell.angle_beta   90.00
_cell.angle_gamma   90.00
#
_symmetry.space_group_name_H-M   'P 1'
#
loop_
_entity.id
_entity.type
_entity.pdbx_description
1 polymer ?
#
loop_
_entity_poly.entity_id
_entity_poly.type
_entity_poly.pdbx_seq_one_letter_code
_entity_poly.pdbx_strand_id
1 'polypeptide(L)'
;NASDIIEDTGDAYIVPHGDHYHYIPKNELSASELAAAQAYWNGKQGSRPSSSSSYNANTAQPRLSENHNLTVTPTYHQNQGENISSLLRELYAKPLSERHVESDGLIFDPAQITSRTARGVAVPHGNHYHFIPYEQMSELEERIARIIPLRYRSNHWVPDSRPEQPSPQSTPEPSPSPQPAPNPQPAPSNPIDEKLVKEAVRKVGDGYVFEKNGVSRYIPAKDLSAETAAGIDSKLAKQESLSHKLGAKKTDLPSSDREFYNKAYDLLARIHQDLLDNKGRQVDFEALDNLLERLKDVSSDKVKLVDDILAFLAPIRHPERLGKPNAQITYTDDEIQVAKLAGKYTTEDGYIFDPRDITSDEGDAYVTPHMTHSHWIKKDSLSEAERAAAQAYAKEKGLTPPSTDHQDSGNTEAKGAEAIYNRVKAAKKVPLDRMPYNLQYTVEVKNGSLIIPHYDHYHNIKFEWFDEGLYEAPKGYTLEDLLATVKYYVEHPNERPHSDNGFGNA
;
A
#
# COMPACT_ATOMS: atom_id res chain seq x y z
N ASN A 1 4.39 -12.30 1.16
CA ASN A 1 5.13 -13.37 0.44
C ASN A 1 4.27 -14.62 0.30
N ALA A 2 4.58 -15.51 -0.65
CA ALA A 2 3.84 -16.78 -0.82
C ALA A 2 3.89 -17.67 0.44
N SER A 3 5.00 -17.63 1.18
CA SER A 3 5.19 -18.34 2.45
C SER A 3 4.16 -18.00 3.53
N ASP A 4 3.55 -16.81 3.42
CA ASP A 4 2.66 -16.27 4.45
C ASP A 4 1.22 -16.76 4.25
N ILE A 5 0.96 -17.52 3.19
CA ILE A 5 -0.36 -18.07 2.91
C ILE A 5 -0.74 -19.11 3.97
N ILE A 6 -1.78 -18.79 4.72
CA ILE A 6 -2.35 -19.66 5.75
C ILE A 6 -3.62 -20.36 5.28
N GLU A 7 -4.33 -19.80 4.30
CA GLU A 7 -5.52 -20.39 3.69
C GLU A 7 -5.66 -20.02 2.21
N ASP A 8 -6.17 -20.96 1.42
CA ASP A 8 -6.71 -20.75 0.08
C ASP A 8 -8.24 -20.94 0.14
N THR A 9 -9.00 -19.87 -0.13
CA THR A 9 -10.48 -19.89 -0.11
C THR A 9 -11.09 -20.34 -1.43
N GLY A 10 -10.25 -20.65 -2.43
CA GLY A 10 -10.63 -20.91 -3.80
C GLY A 10 -10.46 -19.67 -4.68
N ASP A 11 -11.05 -18.54 -4.27
CA ASP A 11 -11.03 -17.25 -4.98
C ASP A 11 -9.95 -16.27 -4.47
N ALA A 12 -9.41 -16.48 -3.27
CA ALA A 12 -8.40 -15.64 -2.65
C ALA A 12 -7.42 -16.46 -1.79
N TYR A 13 -6.32 -15.83 -1.38
CA TYR A 13 -5.46 -16.31 -0.30
C TYR A 13 -5.64 -15.43 0.93
N ILE A 14 -5.58 -16.04 2.11
CA ILE A 14 -5.53 -15.31 3.38
C ILE A 14 -4.10 -15.36 3.88
N VAL A 15 -3.56 -14.19 4.22
CA VAL A 15 -2.22 -14.01 4.77
C VAL A 15 -2.29 -13.19 6.07
N PRO A 16 -1.49 -13.50 7.10
CA PRO A 16 -1.37 -12.65 8.27
C PRO A 16 -0.48 -11.44 7.94
N HIS A 17 -0.82 -10.28 8.52
CA HIS A 17 0.01 -9.08 8.48
C HIS A 17 -0.13 -8.34 9.81
N GLY A 18 0.96 -8.26 10.58
CA GLY A 18 0.88 -7.79 11.96
C GLY A 18 -0.06 -8.67 12.81
N ASP A 19 -1.10 -8.06 13.36
CA ASP A 19 -2.12 -8.69 14.20
C ASP A 19 -3.45 -8.98 13.47
N HIS A 20 -3.57 -8.61 12.19
CA HIS A 20 -4.75 -8.87 11.36
C HIS A 20 -4.43 -9.77 10.16
N TYR A 21 -5.43 -10.00 9.31
CA TYR A 21 -5.29 -10.79 8.10
C TYR A 21 -5.72 -10.02 6.87
N HIS A 22 -5.00 -10.21 5.77
CA HIS A 22 -5.43 -9.73 4.46
C HIS A 22 -6.11 -10.84 3.67
N TYR A 23 -7.19 -10.44 3.00
CA TYR A 23 -7.83 -11.23 1.96
C TYR A 23 -7.25 -10.76 0.62
N ILE A 24 -6.50 -11.62 -0.06
CA ILE A 24 -5.84 -11.30 -1.33
C ILE A 24 -6.55 -12.04 -2.46
N PRO A 25 -7.46 -11.39 -3.20
CA PRO A 25 -8.13 -12.00 -4.34
C PRO A 25 -7.11 -12.53 -5.36
N LYS A 26 -7.30 -13.75 -5.86
CA LYS A 26 -6.37 -14.35 -6.82
C LYS A 26 -6.30 -13.60 -8.15
N ASN A 27 -7.35 -12.87 -8.50
CA ASN A 27 -7.38 -11.99 -9.67
C ASN A 27 -6.61 -10.67 -9.46
N GLU A 28 -6.19 -10.35 -8.23
CA GLU A 28 -5.33 -9.20 -7.91
C GLU A 28 -3.84 -9.59 -7.84
N LEU A 29 -3.52 -10.88 -7.94
CA LEU A 29 -2.14 -11.37 -8.01
C LEU A 29 -1.65 -11.38 -9.46
N SER A 30 -0.39 -10.96 -9.68
CA SER A 30 0.28 -11.20 -10.96
C SER A 30 0.40 -12.69 -11.26
N ALA A 31 0.56 -13.06 -12.52
CA ALA A 31 0.73 -14.47 -12.91
C ALA A 31 1.90 -15.16 -12.18
N SER A 32 2.99 -14.44 -11.93
CA SER A 32 4.14 -14.93 -11.15
C SER A 32 3.82 -15.12 -9.67
N GLU A 33 3.11 -14.18 -9.04
CA GLU A 33 2.72 -14.29 -7.64
C GLU A 33 1.69 -15.39 -7.44
N LEU A 34 0.71 -15.49 -8.34
CA LEU A 34 -0.28 -16.56 -8.34
C LEU A 34 0.39 -17.92 -8.51
N ALA A 35 1.36 -18.04 -9.43
CA ALA A 35 2.12 -19.28 -9.62
C ALA A 35 2.97 -19.64 -8.39
N ALA A 36 3.64 -18.66 -7.78
CA ALA A 36 4.44 -18.87 -6.57
C ALA A 36 3.56 -19.25 -5.36
N ALA A 37 2.44 -18.56 -5.18
CA ALA A 37 1.43 -18.84 -4.18
C ALA A 37 0.84 -20.25 -4.34
N GLN A 38 0.47 -20.61 -5.57
CA GLN A 38 -0.07 -21.93 -5.89
C GLN A 38 0.98 -23.03 -5.68
N ALA A 39 2.23 -22.80 -6.07
CA ALA A 39 3.33 -23.75 -5.86
C ALA A 39 3.61 -23.97 -4.37
N TYR A 40 3.63 -22.90 -3.58
CA TYR A 40 3.77 -23.00 -2.12
C TYR A 40 2.60 -23.75 -1.50
N TRP A 41 1.36 -23.39 -1.84
CA TRP A 41 0.16 -24.02 -1.29
C TRP A 41 0.06 -25.51 -1.66
N ASN A 42 0.35 -25.87 -2.91
CA ASN A 42 0.41 -27.26 -3.36
C ASN A 42 1.53 -28.04 -2.66
N GLY A 43 2.69 -27.42 -2.44
CA GLY A 43 3.81 -28.02 -1.68
C GLY A 43 3.47 -28.28 -0.21
N LYS A 44 2.69 -27.39 0.41
CA LYS A 44 2.14 -27.55 1.77
C LYS A 44 1.16 -28.72 1.85
N GLN A 45 0.36 -28.96 0.81
CA GLN A 45 -0.55 -30.12 0.74
C GLN A 45 0.19 -31.45 0.53
N GLY A 46 1.34 -31.45 -0.15
CA GLY A 46 2.16 -32.64 -0.42
C GLY A 46 2.99 -33.16 0.77
N SER A 47 3.16 -32.36 1.83
CA SER A 47 3.94 -32.71 3.03
C SER A 47 3.05 -33.02 4.24
N ARG A 48 2.05 -33.90 4.09
CA ARG A 48 1.25 -34.40 5.23
C ARG A 48 1.84 -35.70 5.79
N PRO A 49 2.66 -35.70 6.85
CA PRO A 49 2.75 -36.85 7.72
C PRO A 49 1.47 -36.93 8.57
N SER A 50 0.91 -38.14 8.64
CA SER A 50 -0.23 -38.48 9.48
C SER A 50 0.00 -38.09 10.94
N SER A 51 -1.04 -37.52 11.54
CA SER A 51 -1.31 -37.39 12.98
C SER A 51 -0.35 -38.12 13.92
N SER A 52 0.49 -37.35 14.63
CA SER A 52 0.89 -37.70 16.00
C SER A 52 1.19 -36.43 16.79
N SER A 53 0.53 -36.30 17.93
CA SER A 53 0.62 -35.18 18.87
C SER A 53 2.00 -35.19 19.54
N SER A 54 2.75 -34.11 19.42
CA SER A 54 3.83 -33.78 20.35
C SER A 54 3.93 -32.26 20.50
N TYR A 55 3.60 -31.81 21.71
CA TYR A 55 3.71 -30.43 22.17
C TYR A 55 5.12 -29.87 21.96
N ASN A 56 5.22 -28.73 21.26
CA ASN A 56 6.31 -27.77 21.43
C ASN A 56 5.73 -26.36 21.22
N ALA A 57 5.86 -25.54 22.27
CA ALA A 57 5.32 -24.21 22.36
C ALA A 57 6.31 -23.15 21.82
N ASN A 58 5.73 -22.03 21.39
CA ASN A 58 6.32 -20.70 21.11
C ASN A 58 6.62 -20.34 19.65
N THR A 59 5.62 -19.70 19.04
CA THR A 59 5.75 -18.58 18.10
C THR A 59 4.38 -17.87 18.06
N ALA A 60 4.32 -16.62 18.49
CA ALA A 60 3.10 -15.81 18.53
C ALA A 60 2.78 -15.30 17.11
N GLN A 61 2.19 -16.17 16.28
CA GLN A 61 1.39 -15.76 15.13
C GLN A 61 -0.08 -15.90 15.53
N PRO A 62 -0.99 -15.01 15.11
CA PRO A 62 -2.41 -15.23 15.30
C PRO A 62 -2.78 -16.50 14.50
N ARG A 63 -2.97 -17.61 15.21
CA ARG A 63 -3.28 -18.91 14.59
C ARG A 63 -4.78 -18.99 14.44
N LEU A 64 -5.25 -19.04 13.19
CA LEU A 64 -6.59 -19.53 12.91
C LEU A 64 -6.64 -21.02 13.33
N SER A 65 -7.67 -21.40 14.07
CA SER A 65 -7.88 -22.80 14.48
C SER A 65 -7.96 -23.72 13.26
N GLU A 66 -7.15 -24.79 13.22
CA GLU A 66 -7.08 -25.75 12.10
C GLU A 66 -8.30 -26.68 12.12
N ASN A 67 -9.42 -26.22 11.57
CA ASN A 67 -10.55 -27.07 11.20
C ASN A 67 -10.83 -26.92 9.69
N HIS A 68 -10.04 -27.64 8.88
CA HIS A 68 -10.28 -27.73 7.44
C HIS A 68 -11.43 -28.71 7.14
N ASN A 69 -12.33 -28.27 6.24
CA ASN A 69 -13.46 -28.98 5.65
C ASN A 69 -14.75 -29.07 6.47
N LEU A 70 -15.52 -27.99 6.42
CA LEU A 70 -16.98 -28.11 6.28
C LEU A 70 -17.44 -27.11 5.21
N THR A 71 -17.96 -27.64 4.09
CA THR A 71 -18.95 -26.91 3.29
C THR A 71 -20.17 -26.75 4.18
N VAL A 72 -20.19 -25.72 5.02
CA VAL A 72 -21.35 -25.38 5.82
C VAL A 72 -22.32 -24.66 4.89
N THR A 73 -23.30 -25.39 4.38
CA THR A 73 -24.58 -24.77 4.03
C THR A 73 -25.07 -24.08 5.31
N PRO A 74 -25.25 -22.75 5.33
CA PRO A 74 -25.61 -22.08 6.57
C PRO A 74 -27.00 -22.54 7.00
N THR A 75 -27.05 -23.45 7.97
CA THR A 75 -28.24 -23.74 8.79
C THR A 75 -28.39 -22.66 9.86
N TYR A 76 -28.19 -21.39 9.52
CA TYR A 76 -28.84 -20.31 10.26
C TYR A 76 -30.25 -20.23 9.69
N HIS A 77 -31.18 -20.83 10.44
CA HIS A 77 -32.59 -20.83 10.13
C HIS A 77 -33.06 -19.46 9.62
N GLN A 78 -33.64 -19.40 8.41
CA GLN A 78 -34.41 -18.26 7.90
C GLN A 78 -35.72 -18.01 8.68
N ASN A 79 -35.77 -18.38 9.97
CA ASN A 79 -36.97 -18.36 10.81
C ASN A 79 -36.79 -17.53 12.09
N GLN A 80 -36.03 -16.44 12.03
CA GLN A 80 -36.18 -15.35 12.98
C GLN A 80 -36.31 -14.06 12.17
N GLY A 81 -37.44 -13.39 12.29
CA GLY A 81 -37.73 -12.12 11.60
C GLY A 81 -36.89 -10.96 12.13
N GLU A 82 -35.57 -11.16 12.25
CA GLU A 82 -34.63 -10.16 12.72
C GLU A 82 -34.43 -9.14 11.62
N ASN A 83 -34.82 -7.90 11.92
CA ASN A 83 -34.64 -6.81 11.00
C ASN A 83 -33.16 -6.44 10.99
N ILE A 84 -32.43 -6.82 9.93
CA ILE A 84 -31.00 -6.48 9.75
C ILE A 84 -30.76 -4.98 9.97
N SER A 85 -31.70 -4.12 9.55
CA SER A 85 -31.60 -2.68 9.76
C SER A 85 -31.68 -2.28 11.23
N SER A 86 -32.41 -3.01 12.08
CA SER A 86 -32.43 -2.75 13.53
C SER A 86 -31.15 -3.21 14.21
N LEU A 87 -30.59 -4.36 13.79
CA LEU A 87 -29.31 -4.85 14.32
C LEU A 87 -28.15 -3.93 13.91
N LEU A 88 -28.12 -3.48 12.67
CA LEU A 88 -27.14 -2.47 12.23
C LEU A 88 -27.29 -1.15 12.99
N ARG A 89 -28.52 -0.71 13.26
CA ARG A 89 -28.76 0.49 14.07
C ARG A 89 -28.27 0.31 15.51
N GLU A 90 -28.47 -0.87 16.09
CA GLU A 90 -27.94 -1.21 17.41
C GLU A 90 -26.40 -1.20 17.39
N LEU A 91 -25.78 -1.78 16.37
CA LEU A 91 -24.33 -1.78 16.19
C LEU A 91 -23.76 -0.37 16.05
N TYR A 92 -24.37 0.48 15.21
CA TYR A 92 -23.90 1.85 14.99
C TYR A 92 -24.16 2.78 16.18
N ALA A 93 -25.02 2.40 17.12
CA ALA A 93 -25.22 3.13 18.37
C ALA A 93 -24.17 2.78 19.43
N LYS A 94 -23.38 1.71 19.25
CA LYS A 94 -22.29 1.35 20.17
C LYS A 94 -21.10 2.30 20.03
N PRO A 95 -20.40 2.59 21.15
CA PRO A 95 -19.13 3.32 21.07
C PRO A 95 -18.11 2.52 20.25
N LEU A 96 -17.18 3.21 19.58
CA LEU A 96 -16.15 2.55 18.77
C LEU A 96 -15.30 1.55 19.57
N SER A 97 -15.15 1.75 20.88
CA SER A 97 -14.46 0.82 21.80
C SER A 97 -15.13 -0.55 21.93
N GLU A 98 -16.40 -0.67 21.53
CA GLU A 98 -17.17 -1.91 21.48
C GLU A 98 -17.33 -2.46 20.05
N ARG A 99 -16.66 -1.84 19.07
CA ARG A 99 -16.61 -2.30 17.68
C ARG A 99 -15.24 -2.88 17.37
N HIS A 100 -15.20 -3.80 16.42
CA HIS A 100 -13.96 -4.37 15.90
C HIS A 100 -13.20 -3.32 15.08
N VAL A 101 -11.90 -3.21 15.34
CA VAL A 101 -10.98 -2.27 14.67
C VAL A 101 -9.69 -3.02 14.34
N GLU A 102 -9.28 -3.01 13.07
CA GLU A 102 -7.98 -3.54 12.63
C GLU A 102 -6.86 -2.55 12.95
N SER A 103 -5.62 -3.02 13.01
CA SER A 103 -4.48 -2.18 13.43
C SER A 103 -4.13 -1.04 12.46
N ASP A 104 -4.57 -1.12 11.20
CA ASP A 104 -4.43 -0.05 10.21
C ASP A 104 -5.60 0.95 10.25
N GLY A 105 -6.48 0.85 11.25
CA GLY A 105 -7.56 1.79 11.51
C GLY A 105 -8.91 1.43 10.87
N LEU A 106 -9.02 0.32 10.14
CA LEU A 106 -10.31 -0.12 9.62
C LEU A 106 -11.27 -0.45 10.77
N ILE A 107 -12.39 0.27 10.85
CA ILE A 107 -13.50 -0.07 11.74
C ILE A 107 -14.45 -1.01 11.00
N PHE A 108 -14.68 -2.21 11.53
CA PHE A 108 -15.51 -3.23 10.87
C PHE A 108 -16.95 -2.75 10.64
N ASP A 109 -17.35 -2.62 9.38
CA ASP A 109 -18.73 -2.32 8.99
C ASP A 109 -19.34 -3.51 8.23
N PRO A 110 -20.30 -4.24 8.83
CA PRO A 110 -20.93 -5.39 8.17
C PRO A 110 -21.58 -5.06 6.82
N ALA A 111 -21.99 -3.81 6.59
CA ALA A 111 -22.58 -3.40 5.32
C ALA A 111 -21.56 -3.40 4.16
N GLN A 112 -20.26 -3.41 4.47
CA GLN A 112 -19.17 -3.41 3.48
C GLN A 112 -18.65 -4.82 3.15
N ILE A 113 -19.24 -5.87 3.71
CA ILE A 113 -18.80 -7.25 3.45
C ILE A 113 -18.91 -7.58 1.95
N THR A 114 -17.79 -7.95 1.35
CA THR A 114 -17.67 -8.33 -0.07
C THR A 114 -17.60 -9.84 -0.26
N SER A 115 -17.03 -10.58 0.70
CA SER A 115 -16.97 -12.04 0.70
C SER A 115 -17.21 -12.61 2.09
N ARG A 116 -17.71 -13.86 2.16
CA ARG A 116 -18.00 -14.57 3.41
C ARG A 116 -17.53 -16.01 3.31
N THR A 117 -16.78 -16.45 4.30
CA THR A 117 -16.35 -17.85 4.46
C THR A 117 -16.96 -18.45 5.72
N ALA A 118 -16.67 -19.72 6.01
CA ALA A 118 -17.09 -20.33 7.28
C ALA A 118 -16.41 -19.69 8.51
N ARG A 119 -15.22 -19.09 8.32
CA ARG A 119 -14.34 -18.61 9.40
C ARG A 119 -14.39 -17.10 9.61
N GLY A 120 -14.84 -16.33 8.63
CA GLY A 120 -14.85 -14.88 8.71
C GLY A 120 -15.41 -14.23 7.46
N VAL A 121 -15.16 -12.94 7.32
CA VAL A 121 -15.64 -12.13 6.20
C VAL A 121 -14.52 -11.26 5.63
N ALA A 122 -14.60 -10.95 4.35
CA ALA A 122 -13.74 -9.99 3.70
C ALA A 122 -14.42 -8.62 3.60
N VAL A 123 -13.69 -7.56 3.93
CA VAL A 123 -14.15 -6.17 3.84
C VAL A 123 -13.07 -5.32 3.16
N PRO A 124 -13.45 -4.37 2.29
CA PRO A 124 -12.50 -3.51 1.60
C PRO A 124 -11.93 -2.45 2.54
N HIS A 125 -10.65 -2.10 2.37
CA HIS A 125 -10.01 -0.96 3.01
C HIS A 125 -9.02 -0.31 2.05
N GLY A 126 -9.42 0.84 1.48
CA GLY A 126 -8.62 1.53 0.46
C GLY A 126 -8.33 0.64 -0.76
N ASN A 127 -7.09 0.19 -0.88
CA ASN A 127 -6.60 -0.62 -2.01
C ASN A 127 -6.43 -2.12 -1.70
N HIS A 128 -6.78 -2.57 -0.50
CA HIS A 128 -6.68 -3.97 -0.12
C HIS A 128 -7.96 -4.43 0.60
N TYR A 129 -8.00 -5.70 1.00
CA TYR A 129 -9.10 -6.24 1.79
C TYR A 129 -8.57 -6.84 3.08
N HIS A 130 -9.31 -6.62 4.16
CA HIS A 130 -9.13 -7.32 5.41
C HIS A 130 -9.94 -8.60 5.41
N PHE A 131 -9.39 -9.66 6.00
CA PHE A 131 -10.15 -10.84 6.39
C PHE A 131 -10.32 -10.81 7.92
N ILE A 132 -11.55 -10.61 8.38
CA ILE A 132 -11.86 -10.54 9.81
C ILE A 132 -12.48 -11.88 10.22
N PRO A 133 -11.78 -12.71 11.02
CA PRO A 133 -12.34 -13.93 11.58
C PRO A 133 -13.50 -13.62 12.54
N TYR A 134 -14.51 -14.47 12.56
CA TYR A 134 -15.65 -14.30 13.46
C TYR A 134 -15.24 -14.27 14.94
N GLU A 135 -14.18 -15.00 15.30
CA GLU A 135 -13.63 -15.04 16.67
C GLU A 135 -13.06 -13.69 17.15
N GLN A 136 -12.79 -12.74 16.24
CA GLN A 136 -12.33 -11.39 16.59
C GLN A 136 -13.48 -10.39 16.77
N MET A 137 -14.69 -10.73 16.32
CA MET A 137 -15.86 -9.85 16.35
C MET A 137 -16.60 -9.94 17.69
N SER A 138 -17.35 -8.89 18.04
CA SER A 138 -18.39 -9.02 19.08
C SER A 138 -19.52 -9.95 18.63
N GLU A 139 -20.31 -10.47 19.57
CA GLU A 139 -21.47 -11.33 19.25
C GLU A 139 -22.45 -10.65 18.28
N LEU A 140 -22.65 -9.33 18.41
CA LEU A 140 -23.54 -8.55 17.53
C LEU A 140 -22.95 -8.41 16.13
N GLU A 141 -21.65 -8.12 16.02
CA GLU A 141 -20.94 -8.02 14.75
C GLU A 141 -20.92 -9.36 14.01
N GLU A 142 -20.55 -10.45 14.68
CA GLU A 142 -20.58 -11.79 14.12
C GLU A 142 -21.98 -12.15 13.62
N ARG A 143 -23.01 -11.91 14.45
CA ARG A 143 -24.40 -12.21 14.08
C ARG A 143 -24.83 -11.48 12.83
N ILE A 144 -24.58 -10.17 12.74
CA ILE A 144 -24.91 -9.37 11.55
C ILE A 144 -24.08 -9.86 10.36
N ALA A 145 -22.78 -10.07 10.54
CA ALA A 145 -21.86 -10.52 9.51
C ALA A 145 -22.25 -11.88 8.92
N ARG A 146 -22.92 -12.76 9.67
CA ARG A 146 -23.42 -14.06 9.19
C ARG A 146 -24.73 -13.97 8.39
N ILE A 147 -25.59 -12.99 8.66
CA ILE A 147 -26.95 -12.93 8.09
C ILE A 147 -27.14 -11.84 7.05
N ILE A 148 -26.30 -10.79 7.04
CA ILE A 148 -26.43 -9.68 6.12
C ILE A 148 -26.25 -10.17 4.66
N PRO A 149 -27.09 -9.76 3.70
CA PRO A 149 -26.86 -10.05 2.28
C PRO A 149 -25.50 -9.50 1.83
N LEU A 150 -24.76 -10.25 1.01
CA LEU A 150 -23.58 -9.68 0.35
C LEU A 150 -24.02 -8.53 -0.54
N ARG A 151 -23.29 -7.40 -0.50
CA ARG A 151 -23.68 -6.13 -1.15
C ARG A 151 -25.00 -5.54 -0.61
N TYR A 152 -25.21 -5.62 0.70
CA TYR A 152 -26.32 -4.98 1.37
C TYR A 152 -26.30 -3.46 1.13
N ARG A 153 -27.31 -2.94 0.42
CA ARG A 153 -27.48 -1.50 0.19
C ARG A 153 -28.28 -0.91 1.34
N SER A 154 -27.59 -0.27 2.28
CA SER A 154 -28.21 0.52 3.34
C SER A 154 -28.01 2.01 3.08
N ASN A 155 -29.00 2.82 3.44
CA ASN A 155 -28.92 4.29 3.39
C ASN A 155 -28.13 4.89 4.58
N HIS A 156 -27.50 4.08 5.44
CA HIS A 156 -26.57 4.56 6.48
C HIS A 156 -25.17 4.66 5.87
N TRP A 157 -24.96 5.74 5.13
CA TRP A 157 -23.67 6.14 4.61
C TRP A 157 -22.98 7.00 5.68
N VAL A 158 -21.81 6.57 6.17
CA VAL A 158 -20.90 7.48 6.89
C VAL A 158 -20.20 8.29 5.81
N PRO A 159 -20.36 9.63 5.75
CA PRO A 159 -19.91 10.41 4.61
C PRO A 159 -18.38 10.48 4.51
N ASP A 160 -17.86 10.16 3.33
CA ASP A 160 -16.67 10.82 2.81
C ASP A 160 -17.06 12.24 2.34
N SER A 161 -16.20 13.22 2.60
CA SER A 161 -16.53 14.65 2.54
C SER A 161 -16.43 15.22 1.12
N ARG A 162 -17.52 15.19 0.31
CA ARG A 162 -17.79 16.23 -0.72
C ARG A 162 -19.26 16.25 -1.19
N PRO A 163 -19.89 17.43 -1.40
CA PRO A 163 -21.35 17.55 -1.52
C PRO A 163 -21.84 17.50 -2.98
N GLU A 164 -23.00 16.89 -3.22
CA GLU A 164 -23.95 17.38 -4.23
C GLU A 164 -25.42 17.18 -3.83
N GLN A 165 -26.20 18.19 -4.23
CA GLN A 165 -27.62 18.47 -3.96
C GLN A 165 -28.55 17.78 -5.02
N PRO A 166 -29.89 17.84 -4.90
CA PRO A 166 -30.74 16.66 -4.93
C PRO A 166 -31.74 16.66 -6.09
N SER A 167 -32.46 15.55 -6.30
CA SER A 167 -33.75 15.51 -7.04
C SER A 167 -34.44 14.15 -6.85
N PRO A 168 -35.76 14.03 -7.07
CA PRO A 168 -36.80 14.27 -6.07
C PRO A 168 -37.54 12.98 -5.67
N GLN A 169 -38.18 13.05 -4.50
CA GLN A 169 -39.00 12.00 -3.93
C GLN A 169 -40.33 11.84 -4.68
N SER A 170 -40.85 10.61 -4.78
CA SER A 170 -42.29 10.36 -4.96
C SER A 170 -42.70 9.09 -4.22
N THR A 171 -43.75 9.25 -3.42
CA THR A 171 -44.33 8.31 -2.45
C THR A 171 -45.10 7.14 -3.08
N PRO A 172 -45.35 6.05 -2.32
CA PRO A 172 -45.92 4.80 -2.83
C PRO A 172 -47.43 4.68 -2.56
N GLU A 173 -48.17 3.96 -3.44
CA GLU A 173 -49.28 3.00 -3.13
C GLU A 173 -50.00 2.55 -4.43
N PRO A 174 -50.87 1.51 -4.44
CA PRO A 174 -50.54 0.08 -4.41
C PRO A 174 -51.00 -0.65 -5.70
N SER A 175 -50.46 -1.85 -5.93
CA SER A 175 -50.94 -2.84 -6.95
C SER A 175 -52.32 -3.40 -6.57
N PRO A 176 -53.19 -3.91 -7.50
CA PRO A 176 -52.82 -5.04 -8.38
C PRO A 176 -53.54 -5.18 -9.74
N SER A 177 -52.89 -5.87 -10.69
CA SER A 177 -53.38 -7.05 -11.45
C SER A 177 -52.56 -7.30 -12.74
N PRO A 178 -52.49 -8.55 -13.26
CA PRO A 178 -51.39 -9.02 -14.10
C PRO A 178 -51.61 -8.74 -15.59
N GLN A 179 -50.63 -8.11 -16.24
CA GLN A 179 -50.54 -7.99 -17.70
C GLN A 179 -49.40 -8.86 -18.28
N PRO A 180 -49.50 -9.24 -19.57
CA PRO A 180 -48.62 -10.22 -20.21
C PRO A 180 -47.16 -9.77 -20.22
N ALA A 181 -46.26 -10.75 -20.18
CA ALA A 181 -44.81 -10.56 -20.15
C ALA A 181 -44.32 -9.50 -21.16
N PRO A 182 -43.55 -8.49 -20.73
CA PRO A 182 -42.87 -7.61 -21.66
C PRO A 182 -41.70 -8.35 -22.30
N ASN A 183 -41.52 -8.11 -23.59
CA ASN A 183 -40.30 -8.46 -24.33
C ASN A 183 -39.07 -7.99 -23.53
N PRO A 184 -37.93 -8.72 -23.56
CA PRO A 184 -36.73 -8.31 -22.85
C PRO A 184 -36.32 -6.91 -23.30
N GLN A 185 -36.38 -5.98 -22.36
CA GLN A 185 -35.86 -4.63 -22.53
C GLN A 185 -34.34 -4.75 -22.77
N PRO A 186 -33.78 -4.13 -23.83
CA PRO A 186 -32.34 -4.06 -23.97
C PRO A 186 -31.76 -3.46 -22.70
N ALA A 187 -30.68 -4.06 -22.18
CA ALA A 187 -29.91 -3.46 -21.10
C ALA A 187 -29.64 -1.97 -21.43
N PRO A 188 -29.64 -1.06 -20.44
CA PRO A 188 -29.30 0.33 -20.70
C PRO A 188 -27.92 0.35 -21.37
N SER A 189 -27.89 0.70 -22.65
CA SER A 189 -26.67 0.87 -23.40
C SER A 189 -25.95 2.07 -22.79
N ASN A 190 -25.00 1.82 -21.89
CA ASN A 190 -24.10 2.85 -21.47
C ASN A 190 -23.38 3.35 -22.73
N PRO A 191 -23.45 4.64 -23.06
CA PRO A 191 -22.86 5.14 -24.29
C PRO A 191 -21.34 4.89 -24.26
N ILE A 192 -20.79 4.43 -25.39
CA ILE A 192 -19.34 4.27 -25.57
C ILE A 192 -18.71 5.67 -25.48
N ASP A 193 -17.70 5.83 -24.62
CA ASP A 193 -16.89 7.04 -24.61
C ASP A 193 -15.88 7.01 -25.77
N GLU A 194 -16.31 7.53 -26.92
CA GLU A 194 -15.52 7.64 -28.16
C GLU A 194 -14.21 8.42 -27.98
N LYS A 195 -14.14 9.34 -27.00
CA LYS A 195 -12.92 10.09 -26.73
C LYS A 195 -11.89 9.19 -26.05
N LEU A 196 -12.30 8.43 -25.05
CA LEU A 196 -11.41 7.45 -24.39
C LEU A 196 -10.94 6.39 -25.37
N VAL A 197 -11.83 5.88 -26.23
CA VAL A 197 -11.42 4.93 -27.29
C VAL A 197 -10.31 5.52 -28.15
N LYS A 198 -10.43 6.78 -28.60
CA LYS A 198 -9.39 7.44 -29.42
C LYS A 198 -8.07 7.65 -28.68
N GLU A 199 -8.12 8.05 -27.41
CA GLU A 199 -6.95 8.37 -26.59
C GLU A 199 -6.19 7.11 -26.09
N ALA A 200 -6.82 5.93 -26.08
CA ALA A 200 -6.20 4.71 -25.58
C ALA A 200 -5.00 4.27 -26.45
N VAL A 201 -3.85 4.03 -25.82
CA VAL A 201 -2.59 3.68 -26.49
C VAL A 201 -2.24 2.21 -26.32
N ARG A 202 -2.52 1.64 -25.14
CA ARG A 202 -2.19 0.25 -24.80
C ARG A 202 -3.02 -0.22 -23.60
N LYS A 203 -3.10 -1.54 -23.45
CA LYS A 203 -3.66 -2.22 -22.27
C LYS A 203 -2.49 -2.75 -21.46
N VAL A 204 -2.46 -2.48 -20.16
CA VAL A 204 -1.38 -2.90 -19.26
C VAL A 204 -2.02 -3.27 -17.93
N GLY A 205 -1.70 -4.47 -17.42
CA GLY A 205 -2.39 -5.04 -16.26
C GLY A 205 -3.91 -5.06 -16.47
N ASP A 206 -4.64 -4.59 -15.46
CA ASP A 206 -6.10 -4.57 -15.44
C ASP A 206 -6.72 -3.27 -15.95
N GLY A 207 -5.98 -2.49 -16.74
CA GLY A 207 -6.46 -1.20 -17.22
C GLY A 207 -5.83 -0.75 -18.52
N TYR A 208 -6.06 0.52 -18.83
CA TYR A 208 -5.69 1.12 -20.10
C TYR A 208 -4.88 2.39 -19.88
N VAL A 209 -3.85 2.56 -20.70
CA VAL A 209 -3.06 3.79 -20.75
C VAL A 209 -3.60 4.66 -21.88
N PHE A 210 -3.94 5.89 -21.54
CA PHE A 210 -4.43 6.90 -22.46
C PHE A 210 -3.39 8.00 -22.57
N GLU A 211 -3.21 8.54 -23.76
CA GLU A 211 -2.31 9.67 -23.97
C GLU A 211 -3.04 10.82 -24.65
N LYS A 212 -2.85 12.02 -24.11
CA LYS A 212 -3.33 13.25 -24.71
C LYS A 212 -2.25 14.32 -24.60
N ASN A 213 -1.86 14.90 -25.74
CA ASN A 213 -0.84 15.94 -25.82
C ASN A 213 0.49 15.54 -25.12
N GLY A 214 0.90 14.28 -25.27
CA GLY A 214 2.11 13.73 -24.64
C GLY A 214 1.98 13.43 -23.15
N VAL A 215 0.83 13.69 -22.53
CA VAL A 215 0.57 13.34 -21.12
C VAL A 215 -0.16 12.01 -21.07
N SER A 216 0.47 11.02 -20.43
CA SER A 216 -0.11 9.70 -20.19
C SER A 216 -0.92 9.68 -18.89
N ARG A 217 -2.02 8.94 -18.88
CA ARG A 217 -2.82 8.62 -17.70
C ARG A 217 -3.29 7.17 -17.75
N TYR A 218 -3.54 6.60 -16.58
CA TYR A 218 -4.04 5.23 -16.44
C TYR A 218 -5.48 5.24 -15.91
N ILE A 219 -6.33 4.40 -16.47
CA ILE A 219 -7.67 4.15 -15.94
C ILE A 219 -7.85 2.63 -15.79
N PRO A 220 -8.10 2.13 -14.57
CA PRO A 220 -8.48 0.73 -14.36
C PRO A 220 -9.71 0.37 -15.19
N ALA A 221 -9.74 -0.84 -15.77
CA ALA A 221 -10.87 -1.28 -16.58
C ALA A 221 -12.19 -1.34 -15.79
N LYS A 222 -12.11 -1.59 -14.47
CA LYS A 222 -13.26 -1.57 -13.55
C LYS A 222 -13.95 -0.20 -13.45
N ASP A 223 -13.23 0.88 -13.78
CA ASP A 223 -13.73 2.25 -13.73
C ASP A 223 -14.30 2.69 -15.10
N LEU A 224 -14.29 1.80 -16.10
CA LEU A 224 -14.87 2.03 -17.43
C LEU A 224 -16.16 1.24 -17.61
N SER A 225 -17.06 1.75 -18.47
CA SER A 225 -18.19 0.93 -18.92
C SER A 225 -17.69 -0.26 -19.73
N ALA A 226 -18.40 -1.39 -19.67
CA ALA A 226 -18.05 -2.59 -20.42
C ALA A 226 -18.02 -2.32 -21.93
N GLU A 227 -18.92 -1.47 -22.43
CA GLU A 227 -18.99 -1.05 -23.82
C GLU A 227 -17.77 -0.21 -24.23
N THR A 228 -17.32 0.70 -23.36
CA THR A 228 -16.11 1.51 -23.63
C THR A 228 -14.85 0.65 -23.61
N ALA A 229 -14.72 -0.26 -22.64
CA ALA A 229 -13.60 -1.19 -22.56
C ALA A 229 -13.54 -2.09 -23.81
N ALA A 230 -14.68 -2.63 -24.26
CA ALA A 230 -14.77 -3.41 -25.49
C ALA A 230 -14.42 -2.59 -26.75
N GLY A 231 -14.81 -1.31 -26.79
CA GLY A 231 -14.43 -0.37 -27.84
C GLY A 231 -12.91 -0.12 -27.88
N ILE A 232 -12.28 0.05 -26.72
CA ILE A 232 -10.83 0.19 -26.60
C ILE A 232 -10.12 -1.10 -27.05
N ASP A 233 -10.52 -2.26 -26.53
CA ASP A 233 -9.94 -3.56 -26.92
C ASP A 233 -10.05 -3.76 -28.44
N SER A 234 -11.19 -3.41 -29.04
CA SER A 234 -11.40 -3.48 -30.49
C SER A 234 -10.48 -2.54 -31.28
N LYS A 235 -10.16 -1.35 -30.76
CA LYS A 235 -9.19 -0.44 -31.36
C LYS A 235 -7.77 -0.99 -31.25
N LEU A 236 -7.36 -1.42 -30.06
CA LEU A 236 -6.01 -1.92 -29.80
C LEU A 236 -5.73 -3.22 -30.57
N ALA A 237 -6.74 -4.07 -30.77
CA ALA A 237 -6.63 -5.26 -31.62
C ALA A 237 -6.26 -4.90 -33.07
N LYS A 238 -6.74 -3.75 -33.59
CA LYS A 238 -6.46 -3.24 -34.93
C LYS A 238 -5.14 -2.44 -35.03
N GLN A 239 -4.49 -2.16 -33.91
CA GLN A 239 -3.19 -1.50 -33.89
C GLN A 239 -2.16 -2.39 -34.59
N GLU A 240 -1.34 -1.78 -35.45
CA GLU A 240 -0.27 -2.47 -36.16
C GLU A 240 0.83 -2.90 -35.18
N SER A 241 1.31 -4.13 -35.31
CA SER A 241 2.49 -4.60 -34.59
C SER A 241 3.74 -4.17 -35.36
N LEU A 242 4.52 -3.27 -34.78
CA LEU A 242 5.79 -2.84 -35.37
C LEU A 242 6.89 -3.83 -35.00
N SER A 243 7.72 -4.19 -35.98
CA SER A 243 8.97 -4.90 -35.72
C SER A 243 10.05 -3.91 -35.31
N HIS A 244 10.68 -4.13 -34.15
CA HIS A 244 11.79 -3.30 -33.67
C HIS A 244 12.94 -4.17 -33.16
N LYS A 245 14.19 -3.76 -33.44
CA LYS A 245 15.38 -4.45 -32.95
C LYS A 245 16.05 -3.60 -31.88
N LEU A 246 16.25 -4.16 -30.69
CA LEU A 246 16.94 -3.50 -29.59
C LEU A 246 18.39 -3.12 -29.99
N GLY A 247 18.78 -1.89 -29.68
CA GLY A 247 20.15 -1.42 -29.83
C GLY A 247 21.15 -2.27 -29.02
N ALA A 248 22.35 -2.47 -29.55
CA ALA A 248 23.35 -3.32 -28.89
C ALA A 248 23.84 -2.72 -27.55
N LYS A 249 24.05 -3.60 -26.58
CA LYS A 249 24.65 -3.28 -25.27
C LYS A 249 26.10 -2.83 -25.46
N LYS A 250 26.50 -1.74 -24.81
CA LYS A 250 27.90 -1.28 -24.79
C LYS A 250 28.74 -2.26 -23.96
N THR A 251 29.88 -2.70 -24.50
CA THR A 251 30.75 -3.70 -23.85
C THR A 251 32.06 -3.11 -23.33
N ASP A 252 32.52 -2.01 -23.91
CA ASP A 252 33.70 -1.24 -23.55
C ASP A 252 33.41 -0.21 -22.44
N LEU A 253 32.94 -0.71 -21.29
CA LEU A 253 32.57 0.12 -20.14
C LEU A 253 33.67 0.18 -19.07
N PRO A 254 33.90 1.35 -18.43
CA PRO A 254 34.77 1.47 -17.26
C PRO A 254 34.36 0.47 -16.16
N SER A 255 35.34 -0.13 -15.48
CA SER A 255 35.06 -1.18 -14.50
C SER A 255 34.22 -0.70 -13.32
N SER A 256 34.35 0.57 -12.92
CA SER A 256 33.62 1.16 -11.80
C SER A 256 32.12 1.29 -12.07
N ASP A 257 31.73 1.49 -13.33
CA ASP A 257 30.36 1.81 -13.72
C ASP A 257 29.67 0.69 -14.47
N ARG A 258 30.40 -0.39 -14.78
CA ARG A 258 29.90 -1.49 -15.59
C ARG A 258 28.59 -2.06 -15.06
N GLU A 259 28.45 -2.16 -13.74
CA GLU A 259 27.23 -2.67 -13.12
C GLU A 259 26.03 -1.77 -13.38
N PHE A 260 26.19 -0.45 -13.22
CA PHE A 260 25.15 0.54 -13.51
C PHE A 260 24.64 0.40 -14.96
N TYR A 261 25.54 0.50 -15.93
CA TYR A 261 25.18 0.45 -17.35
C TYR A 261 24.57 -0.90 -17.73
N ASN A 262 25.03 -1.99 -17.12
CA ASN A 262 24.47 -3.31 -17.36
C ASN A 262 23.02 -3.39 -16.87
N LYS A 263 22.75 -3.00 -15.63
CA LYS A 263 21.39 -3.08 -15.05
C LYS A 263 20.43 -2.08 -15.72
N ALA A 264 20.89 -0.87 -16.04
CA ALA A 264 20.10 0.11 -16.78
C ALA A 264 19.74 -0.40 -18.19
N TYR A 265 20.68 -1.06 -18.88
CA TYR A 265 20.37 -1.72 -20.16
C TYR A 265 19.33 -2.84 -19.99
N ASP A 266 19.44 -3.64 -18.93
CA ASP A 266 18.51 -4.75 -18.69
C ASP A 266 17.09 -4.23 -18.34
N LEU A 267 16.95 -3.04 -17.73
CA LEU A 267 15.66 -2.34 -17.63
C LEU A 267 15.11 -1.94 -19.01
N LEU A 268 15.92 -1.28 -19.85
CA LEU A 268 15.49 -0.86 -21.20
C LEU A 268 15.16 -2.06 -22.11
N ALA A 269 15.87 -3.18 -21.97
CA ALA A 269 15.59 -4.42 -22.68
C ALA A 269 14.23 -5.01 -22.29
N ARG A 270 13.84 -4.92 -21.01
CA ARG A 270 12.50 -5.32 -20.57
C ARG A 270 11.42 -4.41 -21.14
N ILE A 271 11.64 -3.09 -21.13
CA ILE A 271 10.70 -2.14 -21.77
C ILE A 271 10.52 -2.46 -23.25
N HIS A 272 11.59 -2.81 -23.95
CA HIS A 272 11.50 -3.21 -25.36
C HIS A 272 10.60 -4.42 -25.56
N GLN A 273 10.69 -5.42 -24.69
CA GLN A 273 9.79 -6.58 -24.72
C GLN A 273 8.34 -6.17 -24.43
N ASP A 274 8.10 -5.34 -23.42
CA ASP A 274 6.74 -4.86 -23.10
C ASP A 274 6.14 -4.04 -24.24
N LEU A 275 6.96 -3.27 -24.97
CA LEU A 275 6.53 -2.56 -26.17
C LEU A 275 6.20 -3.52 -27.30
N LEU A 276 6.97 -4.58 -27.53
CA LEU A 276 6.62 -5.59 -28.54
C LEU A 276 5.30 -6.28 -28.19
N ASP A 277 5.12 -6.68 -26.93
CA ASP A 277 3.95 -7.41 -26.45
C ASP A 277 2.68 -6.56 -26.50
N ASN A 278 2.80 -5.25 -26.20
CA ASN A 278 1.67 -4.31 -26.18
C ASN A 278 1.52 -3.48 -27.46
N LYS A 279 2.17 -3.89 -28.56
CA LYS A 279 2.13 -3.21 -29.87
C LYS A 279 2.50 -1.72 -29.78
N GLY A 280 3.65 -1.43 -29.17
CA GLY A 280 4.21 -0.09 -28.99
C GLY A 280 4.22 0.72 -30.28
N ARG A 281 4.04 2.03 -30.14
CA ARG A 281 4.03 2.96 -31.28
C ARG A 281 5.45 3.27 -31.72
N GLN A 282 5.58 3.78 -32.95
CA GLN A 282 6.86 4.25 -33.48
C GLN A 282 7.55 5.26 -32.53
N VAL A 283 6.80 6.21 -31.97
CA VAL A 283 7.32 7.19 -31.01
C VAL A 283 7.82 6.56 -29.70
N ASP A 284 7.26 5.41 -29.30
CA ASP A 284 7.69 4.71 -28.08
C ASP A 284 9.06 4.03 -28.35
N PHE A 285 9.24 3.42 -29.53
CA PHE A 285 10.53 2.85 -29.94
C PHE A 285 11.61 3.91 -30.16
N GLU A 286 11.27 5.06 -30.74
CA GLU A 286 12.20 6.18 -30.89
C GLU A 286 12.66 6.73 -29.54
N ALA A 287 11.76 6.82 -28.55
CA ALA A 287 12.10 7.20 -27.19
C ALA A 287 13.05 6.19 -26.53
N LEU A 288 12.79 4.89 -26.70
CA LEU A 288 13.68 3.81 -26.23
C LEU A 288 15.08 3.93 -26.86
N ASP A 289 15.17 4.14 -28.17
CA ASP A 289 16.45 4.28 -28.88
C ASP A 289 17.25 5.50 -28.40
N ASN A 290 16.57 6.62 -28.13
CA ASN A 290 17.21 7.80 -27.55
C ASN A 290 17.78 7.53 -26.15
N LEU A 291 17.08 6.78 -25.30
CA LEU A 291 17.58 6.37 -23.99
C LEU A 291 18.77 5.41 -24.11
N LEU A 292 18.72 4.46 -25.04
CA LEU A 292 19.83 3.54 -25.33
C LEU A 292 21.06 4.28 -25.83
N GLU A 293 20.90 5.31 -26.66
CA GLU A 293 22.02 6.11 -27.15
C GLU A 293 22.67 6.91 -26.03
N ARG A 294 21.87 7.55 -25.16
CA ARG A 294 22.39 8.22 -23.96
C ARG A 294 23.07 7.25 -23.00
N LEU A 295 22.57 6.03 -22.86
CA LEU A 295 23.20 5.01 -22.03
C LEU A 295 24.58 4.57 -22.56
N LYS A 296 24.87 4.73 -23.87
CA LYS A 296 26.19 4.46 -24.43
C LYS A 296 27.20 5.57 -24.16
N ASP A 297 26.72 6.79 -23.92
CA ASP A 297 27.57 7.93 -23.62
C ASP A 297 27.95 7.93 -22.13
N VAL A 298 29.19 7.50 -21.84
CA VAL A 298 29.69 7.40 -20.46
C VAL A 298 29.87 8.76 -19.78
N SER A 299 29.80 9.87 -20.53
CA SER A 299 29.83 11.23 -20.00
C SER A 299 28.46 11.78 -19.63
N SER A 300 27.38 11.03 -19.96
CA SER A 300 26.02 11.42 -19.62
C SER A 300 25.81 11.45 -18.11
N ASP A 301 24.98 12.40 -17.67
CA ASP A 301 24.50 12.48 -16.29
C ASP A 301 23.67 11.24 -15.96
N LYS A 302 24.24 10.36 -15.13
CA LYS A 302 23.62 9.09 -14.73
C LYS A 302 22.34 9.30 -13.93
N VAL A 303 22.31 10.29 -13.03
CA VAL A 303 21.14 10.58 -12.19
C VAL A 303 19.99 10.99 -13.10
N LYS A 304 20.24 11.92 -14.02
CA LYS A 304 19.24 12.34 -14.99
C LYS A 304 18.81 11.20 -15.92
N LEU A 305 19.74 10.33 -16.33
CA LEU A 305 19.41 9.18 -17.15
C LEU A 305 18.47 8.21 -16.43
N VAL A 306 18.72 7.95 -15.13
CA VAL A 306 17.82 7.13 -14.31
C VAL A 306 16.43 7.76 -14.24
N ASP A 307 16.33 9.06 -13.95
CA ASP A 307 15.03 9.75 -13.88
C ASP A 307 14.25 9.62 -15.19
N ASP A 308 14.93 9.80 -16.33
CA ASP A 308 14.30 9.68 -17.64
C ASP A 308 13.92 8.21 -17.97
N ILE A 309 14.69 7.21 -17.52
CA ILE A 309 14.35 5.78 -17.63
C ILE A 309 13.12 5.44 -16.79
N LEU A 310 13.07 5.88 -15.52
CA LEU A 310 11.93 5.64 -14.61
C LEU A 310 10.65 6.30 -15.13
N ALA A 311 10.75 7.53 -15.66
CA ALA A 311 9.63 8.21 -16.29
C ALA A 311 9.12 7.48 -17.53
N PHE A 312 10.02 6.88 -18.32
CA PHE A 312 9.65 6.09 -19.50
C PHE A 312 9.06 4.72 -19.15
N LEU A 313 9.53 4.09 -18.06
CA LEU A 313 8.98 2.84 -17.52
C LEU A 313 7.52 2.98 -17.08
N ALA A 314 7.17 4.09 -16.42
CA ALA A 314 5.87 4.28 -15.80
C ALA A 314 4.68 4.02 -16.76
N PRO A 315 4.53 4.67 -17.93
CA PRO A 315 3.39 4.43 -18.81
C PRO A 315 3.40 3.08 -19.54
N ILE A 316 4.44 2.25 -19.38
CA ILE A 316 4.61 0.98 -20.12
C ILE A 316 4.47 -0.22 -19.17
N ARG A 317 5.13 -0.19 -18.01
CA ARG A 317 5.14 -1.30 -17.03
C ARG A 317 4.37 -1.00 -15.76
N HIS A 318 4.40 0.26 -15.31
CA HIS A 318 3.89 0.67 -14.01
C HIS A 318 2.88 1.82 -14.13
N PRO A 319 1.83 1.67 -14.98
CA PRO A 319 0.94 2.76 -15.30
C PRO A 319 0.12 3.23 -14.09
N GLU A 320 -0.01 2.41 -13.05
CA GLU A 320 -0.57 2.75 -11.74
C GLU A 320 0.20 3.86 -11.00
N ARG A 321 1.43 4.18 -11.44
CA ARG A 321 2.22 5.30 -10.94
C ARG A 321 1.87 6.63 -11.62
N LEU A 322 1.20 6.60 -12.77
CA LEU A 322 0.89 7.82 -13.53
C LEU A 322 -0.01 8.76 -12.72
N GLY A 323 0.45 10.00 -12.55
CA GLY A 323 -0.27 11.04 -11.80
C GLY A 323 -0.11 10.95 -10.28
N LYS A 324 0.64 9.98 -9.76
CA LYS A 324 0.98 9.91 -8.34
C LYS A 324 2.25 10.74 -8.03
N PRO A 325 2.32 11.38 -6.85
CA PRO A 325 3.58 11.96 -6.38
C PRO A 325 4.60 10.86 -6.07
N ASN A 326 5.89 11.21 -6.06
CA ASN A 326 6.98 10.26 -5.80
C ASN A 326 6.84 9.57 -4.43
N ALA A 327 6.43 10.32 -3.40
CA ALA A 327 6.07 9.78 -2.08
C ALA A 327 5.01 8.65 -2.09
N GLN A 328 4.23 8.49 -3.17
CA GLN A 328 3.22 7.43 -3.35
C GLN A 328 3.65 6.37 -4.38
N ILE A 329 4.95 6.28 -4.67
CA ILE A 329 5.53 5.24 -5.52
C ILE A 329 6.42 4.29 -4.71
N THR A 330 6.21 2.98 -4.89
CA THR A 330 7.14 1.92 -4.48
C THR A 330 7.87 1.46 -5.73
N TYR A 331 9.15 1.79 -5.80
CA TYR A 331 10.05 1.33 -6.86
C TYR A 331 10.43 -0.13 -6.64
N THR A 332 10.67 -0.84 -7.73
CA THR A 332 11.12 -2.23 -7.71
C THR A 332 12.60 -2.32 -7.33
N ASP A 333 13.05 -3.47 -6.82
CA ASP A 333 14.45 -3.69 -6.44
C ASP A 333 15.45 -3.36 -7.56
N ASP A 334 15.10 -3.66 -8.81
CA ASP A 334 15.96 -3.35 -9.95
C ASP A 334 16.05 -1.85 -10.23
N GLU A 335 14.95 -1.12 -10.07
CA GLU A 335 14.90 0.34 -10.18
C GLU A 335 15.71 0.99 -9.05
N ILE A 336 15.53 0.51 -7.82
CA ILE A 336 16.30 0.93 -6.64
C ILE A 336 17.80 0.71 -6.87
N GLN A 337 18.20 -0.49 -7.30
CA GLN A 337 19.61 -0.79 -7.55
C GLN A 337 20.22 0.10 -8.63
N VAL A 338 19.49 0.36 -9.72
CA VAL A 338 19.96 1.25 -10.79
C VAL A 338 20.10 2.70 -10.29
N ALA A 339 19.15 3.19 -9.51
CA ALA A 339 19.22 4.52 -8.89
C ALA A 339 20.37 4.64 -7.89
N LYS A 340 20.56 3.63 -7.02
CA LYS A 340 21.66 3.56 -6.05
C LYS A 340 23.02 3.58 -6.74
N LEU A 341 23.17 2.81 -7.83
CA LEU A 341 24.40 2.80 -8.64
C LEU A 341 24.65 4.10 -9.41
N ALA A 342 23.61 4.89 -9.70
CA ALA A 342 23.75 6.25 -10.22
C ALA A 342 24.13 7.27 -9.15
N GLY A 343 24.16 6.88 -7.87
CA GLY A 343 24.48 7.74 -6.74
C GLY A 343 23.28 8.46 -6.13
N LYS A 344 22.04 8.01 -6.41
CA LYS A 344 20.84 8.51 -5.73
C LYS A 344 20.70 7.86 -4.35
N TYR A 345 20.16 8.61 -3.39
CA TYR A 345 19.70 8.05 -2.12
C TYR A 345 18.45 7.21 -2.36
N THR A 346 18.47 5.99 -1.85
CA THR A 346 17.39 5.01 -1.96
C THR A 346 17.25 4.26 -0.65
N THR A 347 16.06 3.73 -0.40
CA THR A 347 15.79 2.85 0.74
C THR A 347 15.24 1.51 0.22
N GLU A 348 15.40 0.46 1.02
CA GLU A 348 14.96 -0.88 0.61
C GLU A 348 13.44 -1.05 0.54
N ASP A 349 12.68 -0.17 1.20
CA ASP A 349 11.22 -0.18 1.17
C ASP A 349 10.66 0.42 -0.14
N GLY A 350 11.55 0.73 -1.08
CA GLY A 350 11.21 1.12 -2.44
C GLY A 350 11.09 2.63 -2.63
N TYR A 351 11.72 3.46 -1.78
CA TYR A 351 11.80 4.90 -1.99
C TYR A 351 13.08 5.30 -2.73
N ILE A 352 12.94 6.21 -3.68
CA ILE A 352 14.04 6.93 -4.33
C ILE A 352 13.87 8.41 -3.99
N PHE A 353 14.92 9.04 -3.48
CA PHE A 353 14.86 10.42 -3.04
C PHE A 353 14.51 11.38 -4.18
N ASP A 354 13.48 12.21 -3.96
CA ASP A 354 13.21 13.43 -4.71
C ASP A 354 13.20 14.61 -3.72
N PRO A 355 14.02 15.65 -3.93
CA PRO A 355 13.96 16.89 -3.16
C PRO A 355 12.55 17.46 -2.98
N ARG A 356 11.65 17.25 -3.93
CA ARG A 356 10.27 17.76 -3.88
C ARG A 356 9.40 17.10 -2.82
N ASP A 357 9.81 15.93 -2.32
CA ASP A 357 9.10 15.23 -1.25
C ASP A 357 9.45 15.78 0.15
N ILE A 358 10.42 16.69 0.27
CA ILE A 358 10.80 17.26 1.57
C ILE A 358 9.62 18.03 2.18
N THR A 359 9.19 17.60 3.37
CA THR A 359 8.15 18.27 4.16
C THR A 359 8.74 19.05 5.35
N SER A 360 9.93 18.68 5.81
CA SER A 360 10.63 19.37 6.90
C SER A 360 12.14 19.39 6.69
N ASP A 361 12.76 20.52 7.02
CA ASP A 361 14.21 20.62 7.26
C ASP A 361 14.43 20.57 8.77
N GLU A 362 15.15 19.55 9.24
CA GLU A 362 15.38 19.28 10.67
C GLU A 362 16.79 19.69 11.12
N GLY A 363 17.51 20.49 10.32
CA GLY A 363 18.88 20.92 10.60
C GLY A 363 19.89 20.01 9.91
N ASP A 364 20.13 18.83 10.45
CA ASP A 364 21.08 17.84 9.90
C ASP A 364 20.41 16.73 9.08
N ALA A 365 19.07 16.74 8.99
CA ALA A 365 18.29 15.80 8.20
C ALA A 365 17.11 16.49 7.50
N TYR A 366 16.52 15.80 6.53
CA TYR A 366 15.23 16.13 5.93
C TYR A 366 14.21 15.06 6.29
N VAL A 367 12.93 15.45 6.41
CA VAL A 367 11.80 14.52 6.51
C VAL A 367 11.11 14.45 5.16
N THR A 368 10.93 13.23 4.65
CA THR A 368 10.17 12.96 3.42
C THR A 368 9.11 11.89 3.66
N PRO A 369 7.86 12.07 3.22
CA PRO A 369 6.84 11.03 3.34
C PRO A 369 7.09 9.91 2.32
N HIS A 370 6.71 8.69 2.68
CA HIS A 370 6.68 7.56 1.77
C HIS A 370 5.55 6.62 2.17
N MET A 371 4.59 6.41 1.27
CA MET A 371 3.35 5.68 1.53
C MET A 371 2.63 6.18 2.79
N THR A 372 2.78 5.44 3.88
CA THR A 372 2.08 5.63 5.15
C THR A 372 3.01 6.05 6.28
N HIS A 373 4.31 6.17 6.01
CA HIS A 373 5.34 6.56 6.96
C HIS A 373 6.17 7.73 6.43
N SER A 374 7.20 8.12 7.16
CA SER A 374 8.18 9.09 6.70
C SER A 374 9.60 8.63 7.00
N HIS A 375 10.51 9.11 6.16
CA HIS A 375 11.94 8.89 6.27
C HIS A 375 12.61 10.09 6.92
N TRP A 376 13.56 9.80 7.82
CA TRP A 376 14.52 10.75 8.37
C TRP A 376 15.84 10.62 7.61
N ILE A 377 16.04 11.47 6.61
CA ILE A 377 17.16 11.38 5.67
C ILE A 377 18.26 12.32 6.13
N LYS A 378 19.35 11.77 6.68
CA LYS A 378 20.50 12.58 7.10
C LYS A 378 21.12 13.28 5.89
N LYS A 379 21.49 14.56 6.03
CA LYS A 379 22.03 15.36 4.92
C LYS A 379 23.39 14.86 4.44
N ASP A 380 24.13 14.12 5.26
CA ASP A 380 25.41 13.51 4.91
C ASP A 380 25.28 12.17 4.17
N SER A 381 24.10 11.55 4.16
CA SER A 381 23.81 10.36 3.35
C SER A 381 23.42 10.69 1.91
N LEU A 382 23.10 11.96 1.62
CA LEU A 382 22.80 12.45 0.28
C LEU A 382 24.08 12.74 -0.51
N SER A 383 24.02 12.52 -1.83
CA SER A 383 25.07 13.02 -2.73
C SER A 383 25.16 14.56 -2.67
N GLU A 384 26.28 15.13 -3.10
CA GLU A 384 26.45 16.60 -3.13
C GLU A 384 25.37 17.29 -3.99
N ALA A 385 25.03 16.70 -5.13
CA ALA A 385 23.99 17.20 -6.03
C ALA A 385 22.59 17.14 -5.39
N GLU A 386 22.25 16.01 -4.75
CA GLU A 386 20.97 15.87 -4.04
C GLU A 386 20.86 16.84 -2.88
N ARG A 387 21.93 16.99 -2.09
CA ARG A 387 21.95 17.94 -0.96
C ARG A 387 21.78 19.39 -1.45
N ALA A 388 22.41 19.76 -2.55
CA ALA A 388 22.25 21.09 -3.14
C ALA A 388 20.83 21.33 -3.66
N ALA A 389 20.24 20.34 -4.35
CA ALA A 389 18.86 20.42 -4.84
C ALA A 389 17.84 20.47 -3.68
N ALA A 390 18.04 19.65 -2.65
CA ALA A 390 17.26 19.64 -1.43
C ALA A 390 17.30 20.98 -0.69
N GLN A 391 18.49 21.56 -0.55
CA GLN A 391 18.66 22.87 0.08
C GLN A 391 17.96 23.99 -0.72
N ALA A 392 18.06 23.95 -2.05
CA ALA A 392 17.36 24.90 -2.91
C ALA A 392 15.84 24.78 -2.78
N TYR A 393 15.32 23.55 -2.77
CA TYR A 393 13.89 23.30 -2.60
C TYR A 393 13.37 23.70 -1.22
N ALA A 394 14.07 23.33 -0.14
CA ALA A 394 13.72 23.72 1.22
C ALA A 394 13.65 25.26 1.35
N LYS A 395 14.64 25.97 0.80
CA LYS A 395 14.65 27.44 0.75
C LYS A 395 13.48 28.00 -0.06
N GLU A 396 13.16 27.42 -1.21
CA GLU A 396 12.01 27.82 -2.05
C GLU A 396 10.68 27.67 -1.29
N LYS A 397 10.53 26.58 -0.53
CA LYS A 397 9.32 26.29 0.27
C LYS A 397 9.28 26.98 1.63
N GLY A 398 10.34 27.72 1.99
CA GLY A 398 10.44 28.37 3.29
C GLY A 398 10.57 27.38 4.45
N LEU A 399 11.05 26.16 4.17
CA LEU A 399 11.35 25.16 5.20
C LEU A 399 12.66 25.57 5.87
N THR A 400 12.57 26.00 7.12
CA THR A 400 13.72 26.42 7.91
C THR A 400 13.99 25.42 9.03
N PRO A 401 15.26 25.10 9.30
CA PRO A 401 15.61 24.22 10.40
C PRO A 401 15.14 24.78 11.74
N PRO A 402 14.84 23.92 12.73
CA PRO A 402 14.54 24.36 14.09
C PRO A 402 15.66 25.23 14.65
N SER A 403 15.30 26.26 15.42
CA SER A 403 16.29 27.17 16.00
C SER A 403 17.22 26.42 16.95
N THR A 404 18.54 26.53 16.73
CA THR A 404 19.57 25.91 17.58
C THR A 404 19.64 26.52 18.98
N ASP A 405 19.01 27.68 19.21
CA ASP A 405 19.05 28.42 20.48
C ASP A 405 18.28 27.72 21.63
N HIS A 406 17.52 26.67 21.33
CA HIS A 406 16.73 25.92 22.31
C HIS A 406 17.19 24.48 22.56
N GLN A 407 18.29 24.02 21.96
CA GLN A 407 18.80 22.66 22.23
C GLN A 407 19.38 22.51 23.66
N ASP A 408 19.71 23.61 24.35
CA ASP A 408 20.22 23.64 25.73
C ASP A 408 19.32 24.37 26.73
N SER A 409 18.16 24.89 26.31
CA SER A 409 17.21 25.55 27.21
C SER A 409 15.87 24.81 27.21
N GLY A 410 15.68 23.93 28.19
CA GLY A 410 14.41 23.27 28.50
C GLY A 410 13.33 24.24 28.99
N ASN A 411 13.02 25.27 28.19
CA ASN A 411 12.15 26.39 28.59
C ASN A 411 11.16 26.85 27.50
N THR A 412 11.02 26.11 26.39
CA THR A 412 9.71 25.99 25.77
C THR A 412 9.03 24.86 26.52
N GLU A 413 7.96 25.12 27.27
CA GLU A 413 7.21 24.05 27.93
C GLU A 413 6.72 23.09 26.83
N ALA A 414 7.40 21.97 26.65
CA ALA A 414 6.94 20.88 25.80
C ALA A 414 5.49 20.58 26.23
N LYS A 415 4.59 20.46 25.25
CA LYS A 415 3.18 20.12 25.48
C LYS A 415 2.91 18.72 24.95
N GLY A 416 1.78 18.15 25.35
CA GLY A 416 1.33 16.86 24.82
C GLY A 416 2.28 15.71 25.09
N ALA A 417 2.46 14.85 24.09
CA ALA A 417 3.25 13.62 24.15
C ALA A 417 4.73 13.88 24.43
N GLU A 418 5.30 14.97 23.91
CA GLU A 418 6.70 15.32 24.19
C GLU A 418 6.89 15.69 25.67
N ALA A 419 5.92 16.41 26.25
CA ALA A 419 5.91 16.72 27.68
C ALA A 419 5.87 15.44 28.53
N ILE A 420 5.06 14.47 28.10
CA ILE A 420 4.96 13.17 28.74
C ILE A 420 6.31 12.46 28.67
N TYR A 421 6.91 12.32 27.47
CA TYR A 421 8.22 11.69 27.29
C TYR A 421 9.30 12.33 28.18
N ASN A 422 9.33 13.66 28.25
CA ASN A 422 10.29 14.39 29.06
C ASN A 422 10.09 14.15 30.57
N ARG A 423 8.84 14.11 31.05
CA ARG A 423 8.49 13.91 32.46
C ARG A 423 8.63 12.47 32.94
N VAL A 424 8.25 11.48 32.11
CA VAL A 424 8.22 10.08 32.55
C VAL A 424 9.62 9.55 32.86
N LYS A 425 9.69 8.68 33.86
CA LYS A 425 10.92 7.94 34.18
C LYS A 425 11.01 6.71 33.29
N ALA A 426 12.19 6.48 32.70
CA ALA A 426 12.49 5.28 31.93
C ALA A 426 12.12 3.99 32.70
N ALA A 427 11.27 3.16 32.11
CA ALA A 427 10.86 1.87 32.66
C ALA A 427 10.26 0.96 31.58
N LYS A 428 10.56 -0.35 31.60
CA LYS A 428 9.91 -1.36 30.76
C LYS A 428 8.49 -1.64 31.25
N LYS A 429 7.51 -0.84 30.82
CA LYS A 429 6.09 -0.96 31.21
C LYS A 429 5.29 -1.76 30.21
N VAL A 430 5.53 -1.53 28.92
CA VAL A 430 4.88 -2.23 27.82
C VAL A 430 5.75 -3.43 27.39
N PRO A 431 5.19 -4.64 27.28
CA PRO A 431 5.88 -5.80 26.73
C PRO A 431 6.34 -5.56 25.29
N LEU A 432 7.51 -6.08 24.91
CA LEU A 432 8.10 -5.86 23.58
C LEU A 432 7.21 -6.29 22.42
N ASP A 433 6.51 -7.42 22.56
CA ASP A 433 5.55 -7.95 21.59
C ASP A 433 4.26 -7.12 21.48
N ARG A 434 4.08 -6.14 22.37
CA ARG A 434 2.97 -5.20 22.41
C ARG A 434 3.39 -3.78 22.05
N MET A 435 4.67 -3.54 21.80
CA MET A 435 5.16 -2.22 21.40
C MET A 435 4.74 -1.93 19.95
N PRO A 436 3.93 -0.89 19.70
CA PRO A 436 3.49 -0.57 18.35
C PRO A 436 4.57 0.18 17.58
N TYR A 437 4.42 0.21 16.26
CA TYR A 437 5.18 1.06 15.33
C TYR A 437 6.71 0.94 15.41
N ASN A 438 7.23 -0.19 15.90
CA ASN A 438 8.66 -0.43 16.06
C ASN A 438 9.36 0.57 17.00
N LEU A 439 8.61 1.20 17.91
CA LEU A 439 9.11 2.21 18.86
C LEU A 439 10.14 1.68 19.86
N GLN A 440 10.19 0.36 20.08
CA GLN A 440 11.23 -0.29 20.87
C GLN A 440 12.64 -0.15 20.26
N TYR A 441 12.73 0.16 18.96
CA TYR A 441 14.00 0.29 18.25
C TYR A 441 14.49 1.74 18.17
N THR A 442 13.77 2.72 18.74
CA THR A 442 14.17 4.13 18.72
C THR A 442 15.62 4.31 19.22
N VAL A 443 16.44 4.97 18.41
CA VAL A 443 17.85 5.23 18.71
C VAL A 443 18.08 6.60 19.31
N GLU A 444 17.24 7.56 18.97
CA GLU A 444 17.43 8.97 19.27
C GLU A 444 16.07 9.67 19.33
N VAL A 445 15.98 10.72 20.14
CA VAL A 445 14.89 11.68 20.12
C VAL A 445 15.44 13.02 19.70
N LYS A 446 14.91 13.59 18.61
CA LYS A 446 15.44 14.79 17.99
C LYS A 446 14.32 15.63 17.39
N ASN A 447 14.32 16.94 17.70
CA ASN A 447 13.31 17.90 17.22
C ASN A 447 11.87 17.38 17.37
N GLY A 448 11.52 16.89 18.56
CA GLY A 448 10.19 16.33 18.82
C GLY A 448 9.88 15.02 18.08
N SER A 449 10.88 14.33 17.53
CA SER A 449 10.71 13.09 16.75
C SER A 449 11.47 11.92 17.37
N LEU A 450 10.85 10.75 17.38
CA LEU A 450 11.46 9.45 17.70
C LEU A 450 12.09 8.89 16.42
N ILE A 451 13.41 8.69 16.41
CA ILE A 451 14.16 8.25 15.22
C ILE A 451 14.37 6.73 15.29
N ILE A 452 13.93 6.00 14.26
CA ILE A 452 13.83 4.54 14.28
C ILE A 452 14.62 3.98 13.09
N PRO A 453 15.73 3.25 13.31
CA PRO A 453 16.52 2.64 12.24
C PRO A 453 15.80 1.44 11.62
N HIS A 454 15.92 1.29 10.31
CA HIS A 454 15.42 0.16 9.54
C HIS A 454 16.37 -0.12 8.36
N TYR A 455 17.11 -1.22 8.48
CA TYR A 455 18.28 -1.62 7.68
C TYR A 455 19.20 -0.48 7.20
N ASP A 456 18.91 0.16 6.06
CA ASP A 456 19.75 1.17 5.42
C ASP A 456 19.24 2.61 5.54
N HIS A 457 18.14 2.81 6.28
CA HIS A 457 17.51 4.11 6.46
C HIS A 457 16.90 4.29 7.86
N TYR A 458 16.28 5.45 8.06
CA TYR A 458 15.63 5.80 9.32
C TYR A 458 14.20 6.24 9.03
N HIS A 459 13.27 5.74 9.83
CA HIS A 459 11.93 6.31 9.97
C HIS A 459 11.88 7.30 11.12
N ASN A 460 10.81 8.09 11.17
CA ASN A 460 10.52 8.94 12.31
C ASN A 460 9.04 8.92 12.69
N ILE A 461 8.78 9.12 13.99
CA ILE A 461 7.44 9.37 14.53
C ILE A 461 7.50 10.65 15.35
N LYS A 462 6.73 11.68 14.97
CA LYS A 462 6.65 12.94 15.74
C LYS A 462 5.80 12.74 16.99
N PHE A 463 6.19 13.34 18.11
CA PHE A 463 5.35 13.37 19.32
C PHE A 463 3.98 14.00 19.05
N GLU A 464 3.94 15.05 18.23
CA GLU A 464 2.71 15.72 17.81
C GLU A 464 1.69 14.75 17.17
N TRP A 465 2.14 13.69 16.52
CA TRP A 465 1.23 12.71 15.92
C TRP A 465 0.50 11.83 16.95
N PHE A 466 1.04 11.70 18.17
CA PHE A 466 0.28 11.13 19.29
C PHE A 466 -0.76 12.12 19.82
N ASP A 467 -0.44 13.41 19.81
CA ASP A 467 -1.37 14.47 20.25
C ASP A 467 -2.54 14.66 19.26
N GLU A 468 -2.30 14.43 17.97
CA GLU A 468 -3.30 14.42 16.91
C GLU A 468 -4.13 13.13 16.86
N GLY A 469 -3.79 12.11 17.66
CA GLY A 469 -4.45 10.81 17.67
C GLY A 469 -4.15 9.94 16.46
N LEU A 470 -3.07 10.23 15.72
CA LEU A 470 -2.60 9.39 14.61
C LEU A 470 -1.83 8.16 15.11
N TYR A 471 -1.26 8.25 16.32
CA TYR A 471 -0.52 7.18 16.98
C TYR A 471 -1.03 7.03 18.41
N GLU A 472 -1.20 5.79 18.86
CA GLU A 472 -1.79 5.50 20.18
C GLU A 472 -0.95 4.49 20.96
N ALA A 473 -1.15 4.49 22.28
CA ALA A 473 -0.63 3.43 23.13
C ALA A 473 -1.35 2.11 22.86
N PRO A 474 -0.66 0.96 22.96
CA PRO A 474 -1.31 -0.34 22.75
C PRO A 474 -2.40 -0.57 23.80
N LYS A 475 -3.49 -1.25 23.40
CA LYS A 475 -4.64 -1.51 24.28
C LYS A 475 -4.21 -2.06 25.64
N GLY A 476 -4.68 -1.40 26.71
CA GLY A 476 -4.36 -1.74 28.09
C GLY A 476 -3.18 -0.97 28.70
N TYR A 477 -2.51 -0.11 27.92
CA TYR A 477 -1.42 0.74 28.37
C TYR A 477 -1.73 2.21 28.12
N THR A 478 -1.18 3.08 28.97
CA THR A 478 -1.27 4.52 28.75
C THR A 478 -0.16 5.01 27.82
N LEU A 479 -0.33 6.21 27.25
CA LEU A 479 0.77 6.86 26.52
C LEU A 479 2.00 7.08 27.41
N GLU A 480 1.81 7.29 28.71
CA GLU A 480 2.92 7.36 29.67
C GLU A 480 3.69 6.05 29.77
N ASP A 481 2.99 4.90 29.82
CA ASP A 481 3.61 3.58 29.86
C ASP A 481 4.41 3.30 28.59
N LEU A 482 3.84 3.62 27.42
CA LEU A 482 4.51 3.47 26.13
C LEU A 482 5.77 4.33 26.09
N LEU A 483 5.65 5.64 26.33
CA LEU A 483 6.78 6.57 26.24
C LEU A 483 7.84 6.31 27.32
N ALA A 484 7.46 5.83 28.51
CA ALA A 484 8.42 5.37 29.51
C ALA A 484 9.24 4.16 29.03
N THR A 485 8.61 3.26 28.27
CA THR A 485 9.26 2.09 27.68
C THR A 485 10.18 2.47 26.53
N VAL A 486 9.73 3.37 25.64
CA VAL A 486 10.59 3.94 24.59
C VAL A 486 11.82 4.60 25.20
N LYS A 487 11.61 5.48 26.19
CA LYS A 487 12.69 6.19 26.89
C LYS A 487 13.69 5.24 27.53
N TYR A 488 13.22 4.12 28.09
CA TYR A 488 14.11 3.08 28.61
C TYR A 488 15.08 2.57 27.55
N TYR A 489 14.61 2.20 26.36
CA TYR A 489 15.47 1.66 25.31
C TYR A 489 16.36 2.72 24.62
N VAL A 490 15.96 3.99 24.65
CA VAL A 490 16.81 5.11 24.24
C VAL A 490 17.97 5.30 25.24
N GLU A 491 17.68 5.29 26.54
CA GLU A 491 18.70 5.46 27.60
C GLU A 491 19.57 4.22 27.85
N HIS A 492 19.11 3.03 27.45
CA HIS A 492 19.80 1.74 27.65
C HIS A 492 20.04 1.03 26.30
N PRO A 493 20.90 1.57 25.41
CA PRO A 493 21.07 1.04 24.05
C PRO A 493 21.55 -0.41 24.01
N ASN A 494 22.31 -0.85 25.02
CA ASN A 494 22.76 -2.25 25.14
C ASN A 494 21.62 -3.24 25.43
N GLU A 495 20.45 -2.76 25.84
CA GLU A 495 19.26 -3.57 26.12
C GLU A 495 18.18 -3.43 25.04
N ARG A 496 18.44 -2.64 23.98
CA ARG A 496 17.52 -2.50 22.86
C ARG A 496 17.33 -3.88 22.19
N PRO A 497 16.08 -4.29 21.88
CA PRO A 497 15.85 -5.55 21.19
C PRO A 497 16.51 -5.55 19.82
N HIS A 498 16.83 -6.75 19.33
CA HIS A 498 17.27 -6.97 17.96
C HIS A 498 16.09 -7.48 17.12
N SER A 499 16.14 -7.24 15.82
CA SER A 499 15.16 -7.76 14.88
C SER A 499 15.82 -8.36 13.64
N ASP A 500 15.28 -9.49 13.20
CA ASP A 500 15.67 -10.13 11.95
C ASP A 500 15.02 -9.47 10.72
N ASN A 501 14.02 -8.60 10.94
CA ASN A 501 13.38 -7.82 9.89
C ASN A 501 14.01 -6.42 9.71
N GLY A 502 15.25 -6.24 10.19
CA GLY A 502 16.06 -5.04 9.98
C GLY A 502 15.77 -3.83 10.87
N PHE A 503 14.66 -3.83 11.61
CA PHE A 503 14.44 -2.79 12.63
C PHE A 503 15.49 -2.88 13.75
N GLY A 504 16.01 -1.73 14.16
CA GLY A 504 17.09 -1.66 15.16
C GLY A 504 18.50 -1.73 14.58
N ASN A 505 18.63 -2.00 13.27
CA ASN A 505 19.90 -2.07 12.56
C ASN A 505 19.97 -0.90 11.56
N ALA A 506 20.78 0.13 11.81
CA ALA A 506 21.19 1.13 10.81
C ALA A 506 22.47 1.85 11.22
#